data_AF-A0A354IDY8-F1
#
_entry.id   AF-A0A354IDY8-F1
#
_cell.length_a   1.000
_cell.length_b   1.000
_cell.length_c   1.000
_cell.angle_alpha   90.00
_cell.angle_beta   90.00
_cell.angle_gamma   90.00
#
_symmetry.space_group_name_H-M   'P 1'
#
loop_
_entity.id
_entity.type
_entity.pdbx_description
1 polymer ?
#
loop_
_entity_poly.entity_id
_entity_poly.type
_entity_poly.pdbx_seq_one_letter_code
_entity_poly.pdbx_strand_id
1 'polypeptide(L)'
;MNHYIIIGIIGVISGILCAQADVPLAWSGRKEDVVDAKAVGRISSWWTTVKEQHFDLSFWLSCIGQPGTYLTTWFLAELISESNEALGIVLKICTFIGAYTGLIFHAAACIKPLVYRAIAKEVSAETAQKAMDAVDKYPKIPSIICGIALFLVETVIVIIAILSGALDVPKWFVLLNSIGALPILLIARKLNLKLGGSMGIGSALLGIVLIIAGMRH
;
A
#
# COMPACT_ATOMS: atom_id res chain seq x y z
N MET A 1 -7.50 -13.60 24.39
CA MET A 1 -7.62 -12.40 23.52
C MET A 1 -8.40 -12.84 22.29
N ASN A 2 -9.49 -12.14 21.94
CA ASN A 2 -10.27 -12.47 20.74
C ASN A 2 -9.33 -12.47 19.52
N HIS A 3 -9.43 -13.47 18.65
CA HIS A 3 -8.56 -13.63 17.49
C HIS A 3 -8.61 -12.39 16.57
N TYR A 4 -9.77 -11.73 16.46
CA TYR A 4 -9.90 -10.44 15.76
C TYR A 4 -8.97 -9.35 16.32
N ILE A 5 -8.80 -9.27 17.64
CA ILE A 5 -7.89 -8.31 18.28
C ILE A 5 -6.44 -8.63 17.94
N ILE A 6 -6.06 -9.91 17.98
CA ILE A 6 -4.70 -10.37 17.63
C ILE A 6 -4.38 -10.00 16.18
N ILE A 7 -5.29 -10.33 15.26
CA ILE A 7 -5.13 -10.04 13.83
C ILE A 7 -5.12 -8.53 13.59
N GLY A 8 -5.97 -7.76 14.28
CA GLY A 8 -5.97 -6.31 14.16
C GLY A 8 -4.66 -5.66 14.62
N ILE A 9 -4.04 -6.16 15.71
CA ILE A 9 -2.69 -5.69 16.14
C ILE A 9 -1.64 -6.03 15.08
N ILE A 10 -1.65 -7.27 14.55
CA ILE A 10 -0.79 -7.67 13.44
C ILE A 10 -1.00 -6.74 12.24
N GLY A 11 -2.27 -6.41 11.94
CA GLY A 11 -2.69 -5.48 10.90
C GLY A 11 -2.12 -4.09 11.05
N VAL A 12 -2.17 -3.51 12.25
CA VAL A 12 -1.58 -2.19 12.54
C VAL A 12 -0.09 -2.19 12.25
N ILE A 13 0.65 -3.16 12.80
CA ILE A 13 2.11 -3.28 12.60
C ILE A 13 2.42 -3.47 11.12
N SER A 14 1.69 -4.36 10.47
CA SER A 14 1.83 -4.71 9.06
C SER A 14 1.55 -3.53 8.12
N GLY A 15 0.50 -2.75 8.39
CA GLY A 15 0.18 -1.54 7.64
C GLY A 15 1.25 -0.46 7.79
N ILE A 16 1.82 -0.31 9.00
CA ILE A 16 2.97 0.58 9.23
C ILE A 16 4.17 0.12 8.42
N LEU A 17 4.50 -1.18 8.42
CA LEU A 17 5.59 -1.72 7.59
C LEU A 17 5.36 -1.45 6.10
N CYS A 18 4.14 -1.67 5.59
CA CYS A 18 3.77 -1.36 4.21
C CYS A 18 3.91 0.12 3.89
N ALA A 19 3.48 1.00 4.79
CA ALA A 19 3.66 2.44 4.62
C ALA A 19 5.17 2.76 4.52
N GLN A 20 5.97 2.24 5.45
CA GLN A 20 7.41 2.48 5.46
C GLN A 20 8.13 1.88 4.25
N ALA A 21 7.57 0.85 3.60
CA ALA A 21 8.12 0.32 2.36
C ALA A 21 8.17 1.36 1.23
N ASP A 22 7.24 2.31 1.22
CA ASP A 22 7.22 3.36 0.18
C ASP A 22 8.27 4.45 0.43
N VAL A 23 8.77 4.60 1.66
CA VAL A 23 9.73 5.66 1.99
C VAL A 23 11.06 5.49 1.25
N PRO A 24 11.73 4.31 1.26
CA PRO A 24 12.95 4.11 0.48
C PRO A 24 12.75 4.18 -1.04
N LEU A 25 11.53 3.93 -1.55
CA LEU A 25 11.19 4.04 -2.97
C LEU A 25 10.94 5.47 -3.41
N ALA A 26 10.21 6.24 -2.61
CA ALA A 26 9.83 7.60 -2.93
C ALA A 26 10.95 8.60 -2.63
N TRP A 27 11.83 8.27 -1.67
CA TRP A 27 12.77 9.24 -1.14
C TRP A 27 14.22 8.78 -1.26
N SER A 28 14.99 9.60 -2.00
CA SER A 28 16.40 9.37 -2.29
C SER A 28 17.36 9.87 -1.20
N GLY A 29 16.85 10.34 -0.06
CA GLY A 29 17.64 11.03 0.97
C GLY A 29 17.94 12.51 0.67
N ARG A 30 17.32 13.10 -0.37
CA ARG A 30 17.47 14.54 -0.71
C ARG A 30 16.68 15.41 0.29
N LYS A 31 17.24 16.54 0.74
CA LYS A 31 16.61 17.45 1.73
C LYS A 31 15.37 18.18 1.20
N GLU A 32 15.21 18.24 -0.12
CA GLU A 32 14.09 18.90 -0.78
C GLU A 32 13.39 17.88 -1.69
N ASP A 33 12.06 17.73 -1.52
CA ASP A 33 11.16 17.04 -2.44
C ASP A 33 11.00 17.85 -3.75
N VAL A 34 12.10 18.32 -4.33
CA VAL A 34 12.05 18.88 -5.67
C VAL A 34 11.74 17.70 -6.59
N VAL A 35 10.59 17.77 -7.27
CA VAL A 35 10.28 16.94 -8.45
C VAL A 35 11.58 16.78 -9.20
N ASP A 36 12.01 15.54 -9.42
CA ASP A 36 13.35 15.23 -9.89
C ASP A 36 13.63 15.99 -11.21
N ALA A 37 14.22 17.17 -11.09
CA ALA A 37 14.34 18.12 -12.21
C ALA A 37 15.28 17.59 -13.30
N LYS A 38 15.99 16.50 -13.00
CA LYS A 38 16.89 15.77 -13.90
C LYS A 38 16.34 14.41 -14.30
N ALA A 39 15.08 14.09 -14.00
CA ALA A 39 14.45 12.88 -14.49
C ALA A 39 14.34 12.94 -16.02
N VAL A 40 14.65 11.80 -16.65
CA VAL A 40 14.44 11.61 -18.08
C VAL A 40 13.29 10.63 -18.22
N GLY A 41 12.16 11.08 -18.78
CA GLY A 41 10.94 10.27 -18.84
C GLY A 41 10.46 9.84 -17.45
N ARG A 42 10.42 8.53 -17.19
CA ARG A 42 10.00 7.93 -15.90
C ARG A 42 11.18 7.47 -15.04
N ILE A 43 12.40 7.85 -15.41
CA ILE A 43 13.63 7.42 -14.76
C ILE A 43 14.08 8.52 -13.82
N SER A 44 14.22 8.19 -12.54
CA SER A 44 14.73 9.15 -11.56
C SER A 44 16.25 9.24 -11.61
N SER A 45 16.78 10.46 -11.51
CA SER A 45 18.22 10.75 -11.61
C SER A 45 19.05 10.18 -10.46
N TRP A 46 18.40 9.83 -9.34
CA TRP A 46 19.06 9.37 -8.11
C TRP A 46 19.26 7.85 -8.04
N TRP A 47 18.60 7.07 -8.89
CA TRP A 47 18.69 5.60 -8.86
C TRP A 47 20.11 5.08 -9.05
N THR A 48 20.97 5.81 -9.77
CA THR A 48 22.39 5.48 -9.96
C THR A 48 23.28 5.89 -8.77
N THR A 49 22.78 6.73 -7.86
CA THR A 49 23.58 7.32 -6.77
C THR A 49 23.30 6.74 -5.39
N VAL A 50 22.12 6.16 -5.19
CA VAL A 50 21.71 5.56 -3.91
C VAL A 50 22.33 4.18 -3.71
N LYS A 51 22.30 3.61 -2.49
CA LYS A 51 22.69 2.21 -2.26
C LYS A 51 21.55 1.26 -2.66
N GLU A 52 21.87 0.11 -3.23
CA GLU A 52 20.88 -0.92 -3.66
C GLU A 52 20.01 -1.40 -2.48
N GLN A 53 20.60 -1.44 -1.29
CA GLN A 53 19.92 -1.77 -0.02
C GLN A 53 18.67 -0.93 0.28
N HIS A 54 18.53 0.26 -0.31
CA HIS A 54 17.28 1.03 -0.21
C HIS A 54 16.10 0.27 -0.82
N PHE A 55 16.30 -0.34 -1.99
CA PHE A 55 15.27 -1.07 -2.70
C PHE A 55 15.03 -2.45 -2.06
N ASP A 56 16.07 -3.09 -1.53
CA ASP A 56 15.94 -4.32 -0.75
C ASP A 56 15.11 -4.10 0.52
N LEU A 57 15.40 -3.03 1.27
CA LEU A 57 14.66 -2.67 2.47
C LEU A 57 13.18 -2.41 2.14
N SER A 58 12.91 -1.65 1.08
CA SER A 58 11.54 -1.43 0.62
C SER A 58 10.83 -2.74 0.29
N PHE A 59 11.47 -3.62 -0.47
CA PHE A 59 10.90 -4.90 -0.84
C PHE A 59 10.54 -5.73 0.39
N TRP A 60 11.46 -5.89 1.34
CA TRP A 60 11.24 -6.71 2.53
C TRP A 60 10.19 -6.14 3.48
N LEU A 61 10.15 -4.82 3.68
CA LEU A 61 9.10 -4.17 4.47
C LEU A 61 7.72 -4.45 3.87
N SER A 62 7.58 -4.38 2.55
CA SER A 62 6.33 -4.68 1.85
C SER A 62 5.99 -6.16 1.88
N CYS A 63 6.96 -7.03 1.60
CA CYS A 63 6.78 -8.49 1.58
C CYS A 63 6.33 -9.04 2.93
N ILE A 64 6.83 -8.48 4.04
CA ILE A 64 6.46 -8.89 5.40
C ILE A 64 5.16 -8.20 5.85
N GLY A 65 4.96 -6.93 5.48
CA GLY A 65 3.78 -6.17 5.89
C GLY A 65 2.50 -6.62 5.18
N GLN A 66 2.53 -6.83 3.87
CA GLN A 66 1.33 -7.10 3.07
C GLN A 66 0.46 -8.27 3.58
N PRO A 67 1.03 -9.43 3.98
CA PRO A 67 0.23 -10.54 4.53
C PRO A 67 -0.67 -10.14 5.70
N GLY A 68 -0.17 -9.36 6.66
CA GLY A 68 -0.96 -8.94 7.81
C GLY A 68 -2.04 -7.90 7.47
N THR A 69 -1.80 -7.05 6.48
CA THR A 69 -2.84 -6.14 5.97
C THR A 69 -3.98 -6.93 5.32
N TYR A 70 -3.66 -7.95 4.53
CA TYR A 70 -4.69 -8.79 3.89
C TYR A 70 -5.47 -9.65 4.86
N LEU A 71 -4.81 -10.21 5.89
CA LEU A 71 -5.50 -10.89 6.98
C LEU A 71 -6.49 -9.95 7.66
N THR A 72 -6.09 -8.71 7.93
CA THR A 72 -6.97 -7.71 8.56
C THR A 72 -8.25 -7.49 7.74
N THR A 73 -8.11 -7.23 6.44
CA THR A 73 -9.26 -7.05 5.55
C THR A 73 -10.11 -8.32 5.44
N TRP A 74 -9.48 -9.50 5.43
CA TRP A 74 -10.20 -10.77 5.40
C TRP A 74 -11.08 -10.98 6.64
N PHE A 75 -10.54 -10.73 7.83
CA PHE A 75 -11.29 -10.88 9.09
C PHE A 75 -12.35 -9.78 9.27
N LEU A 76 -12.11 -8.56 8.76
CA LEU A 76 -13.17 -7.55 8.63
C LEU A 76 -14.31 -8.07 7.74
N ALA A 77 -13.99 -8.72 6.63
CA ALA A 77 -14.99 -9.30 5.74
C ALA A 77 -15.78 -10.43 6.40
N GLU A 78 -15.17 -11.21 7.30
CA GLU A 78 -15.87 -12.22 8.09
C GLU A 78 -16.90 -11.60 9.03
N LEU A 79 -16.51 -10.59 9.81
CA LEU A 79 -17.45 -9.85 10.68
C LEU A 79 -18.60 -9.23 9.87
N ILE A 80 -18.30 -8.62 8.73
CA ILE A 80 -19.31 -8.05 7.84
C ILE A 80 -20.25 -9.14 7.32
N SER A 81 -19.74 -10.34 7.02
CA SER A 81 -20.54 -11.44 6.45
C SER A 81 -21.63 -11.94 7.40
N GLU A 82 -21.46 -11.79 8.72
CA GLU A 82 -22.45 -12.20 9.71
C GLU A 82 -23.77 -11.41 9.58
N SER A 83 -23.68 -10.15 9.13
CA SER A 83 -24.84 -9.28 8.92
C SER A 83 -25.16 -9.01 7.44
N ASN A 84 -24.15 -9.09 6.56
CA ASN A 84 -24.28 -8.86 5.13
C ASN A 84 -23.27 -9.72 4.35
N GLU A 85 -23.67 -10.96 4.06
CA GLU A 85 -22.86 -11.95 3.35
C GLU A 85 -22.32 -11.44 2.00
N ALA A 86 -23.17 -10.79 1.20
CA ALA A 86 -22.78 -10.29 -0.12
C ALA A 86 -21.64 -9.27 -0.01
N LEU A 87 -21.73 -8.33 0.93
CA LEU A 87 -20.71 -7.32 1.16
C LEU A 87 -19.39 -7.94 1.63
N GLY A 88 -19.46 -8.94 2.51
CA GLY A 88 -18.29 -9.69 2.97
C GLY A 88 -17.63 -10.52 1.85
N ILE A 89 -18.40 -11.18 0.99
CA ILE A 89 -17.86 -11.93 -0.17
C ILE A 89 -17.13 -10.99 -1.13
N VAL A 90 -17.72 -9.83 -1.46
CA VAL A 90 -17.07 -8.86 -2.35
C VAL A 90 -15.76 -8.38 -1.74
N LEU A 91 -15.72 -8.11 -0.43
CA LEU A 91 -14.49 -7.70 0.25
C LEU A 91 -13.42 -8.79 0.20
N LYS A 92 -13.78 -10.07 0.42
CA LYS A 92 -12.84 -11.21 0.31
C LYS A 92 -12.23 -11.33 -1.10
N ILE A 93 -13.05 -11.17 -2.14
CA ILE A 93 -12.57 -11.18 -3.54
C ILE A 93 -11.60 -10.02 -3.78
N CYS A 94 -11.92 -8.82 -3.28
CA CYS A 94 -11.04 -7.66 -3.39
C CYS A 94 -9.70 -7.89 -2.67
N THR A 95 -9.73 -8.45 -1.46
CA THR A 95 -8.53 -8.82 -0.71
C THR A 95 -7.67 -9.83 -1.47
N PHE A 96 -8.29 -10.87 -2.05
CA PHE A 96 -7.58 -11.90 -2.80
C PHE A 96 -6.89 -11.32 -4.06
N ILE A 97 -7.61 -10.53 -4.85
CA ILE A 97 -7.06 -9.85 -6.03
C ILE A 97 -5.94 -8.89 -5.62
N GLY A 98 -6.17 -8.11 -4.55
CA GLY A 98 -5.21 -7.17 -4.00
C GLY A 98 -3.92 -7.85 -3.54
N ALA A 99 -4.01 -9.02 -2.92
CA ALA A 99 -2.85 -9.75 -2.42
C ALA A 99 -1.89 -10.22 -3.52
N TYR A 100 -2.43 -10.74 -4.62
CA TYR A 100 -1.61 -11.15 -5.77
C TYR A 100 -1.04 -9.94 -6.51
N THR A 101 -1.85 -8.89 -6.72
CA THR A 101 -1.45 -7.75 -7.55
C THR A 101 -0.55 -6.74 -6.82
N GLY A 102 -0.72 -6.59 -5.51
CA GLY A 102 0.04 -5.64 -4.67
C GLY A 102 1.53 -5.97 -4.60
N LEU A 103 1.89 -7.22 -4.31
CA LEU A 103 3.29 -7.63 -4.22
C LEU A 103 3.99 -7.56 -5.58
N ILE A 104 3.31 -7.93 -6.67
CA ILE A 104 3.86 -7.84 -8.02
C ILE A 104 4.20 -6.39 -8.37
N PHE A 105 3.28 -5.47 -8.08
CA PHE A 105 3.51 -4.04 -8.30
C PHE A 105 4.70 -3.54 -7.48
N HIS A 106 4.74 -3.85 -6.19
CA HIS A 106 5.81 -3.39 -5.30
C HIS A 106 7.17 -3.95 -5.70
N ALA A 107 7.24 -5.25 -6.02
CA ALA A 107 8.45 -5.90 -6.50
C ALA A 107 8.96 -5.25 -7.78
N ALA A 108 8.08 -4.95 -8.74
CA ALA A 108 8.46 -4.25 -9.96
C ALA A 108 9.01 -2.85 -9.68
N ALA A 109 8.41 -2.10 -8.75
CA ALA A 109 8.89 -0.79 -8.33
C ALA A 109 10.30 -0.86 -7.69
N CYS A 110 10.63 -1.94 -6.97
CA CYS A 110 11.96 -2.16 -6.40
C CYS A 110 12.99 -2.67 -7.43
N ILE A 111 12.59 -3.52 -8.38
CA ILE A 111 13.49 -4.10 -9.39
C ILE A 111 13.89 -3.07 -10.45
N LYS A 112 12.94 -2.24 -10.88
CA LYS A 112 13.15 -1.22 -11.93
C LYS A 112 14.40 -0.35 -11.71
N PRO A 113 14.62 0.29 -10.54
CA PRO A 113 15.81 1.10 -10.30
C PRO A 113 17.11 0.28 -10.31
N LEU A 114 17.08 -0.97 -9.85
CA LEU A 114 18.24 -1.87 -9.87
C LEU A 114 18.64 -2.22 -11.31
N VAL A 115 17.66 -2.58 -12.15
CA VAL A 115 17.89 -2.85 -13.58
C VAL A 115 18.43 -1.61 -14.28
N TYR A 116 17.82 -0.43 -14.04
CA TYR A 116 18.31 0.82 -14.62
C TYR A 116 19.76 1.09 -14.24
N ARG A 117 20.09 0.98 -12.95
CA ARG A 117 21.45 1.19 -12.45
C ARG A 117 22.47 0.28 -13.13
N ALA A 118 22.13 -0.99 -13.34
CA ALA A 118 23.02 -1.97 -13.96
C ALA A 118 23.35 -1.64 -15.42
N ILE A 119 22.44 -1.00 -16.15
CA ILE A 119 22.59 -0.72 -17.59
C ILE A 119 22.94 0.74 -17.90
N ALA A 120 22.69 1.69 -16.99
CA ALA A 120 22.71 3.13 -17.28
C ALA A 120 24.04 3.67 -17.81
N LYS A 121 25.17 2.99 -17.54
CA LYS A 121 26.49 3.38 -18.05
C LYS A 121 26.89 2.67 -19.34
N GLU A 122 26.20 1.58 -19.68
CA GLU A 122 26.57 0.67 -20.77
C GLU A 122 25.76 0.92 -22.05
N VAL A 123 24.61 1.60 -21.95
CA VAL A 123 23.69 1.79 -23.07
C VAL A 123 23.27 3.25 -23.23
N SER A 124 22.75 3.58 -24.42
CA SER A 124 22.15 4.89 -24.67
C SER A 124 20.94 5.15 -23.77
N ALA A 125 20.62 6.42 -23.51
CA ALA A 125 19.44 6.80 -22.74
C ALA A 125 18.13 6.26 -23.35
N GLU A 126 18.03 6.19 -24.68
CA GLU A 126 16.88 5.62 -25.38
C GLU A 126 16.74 4.12 -25.12
N THR A 127 17.86 3.37 -25.19
CA THR A 127 17.87 1.93 -24.90
C THR A 127 17.50 1.66 -23.43
N ALA A 128 18.00 2.47 -22.50
CA ALA A 128 17.66 2.36 -21.09
C ALA A 128 16.16 2.62 -20.86
N GLN A 129 15.57 3.64 -21.50
CA GLN A 129 14.13 3.90 -21.41
C GLN A 129 13.30 2.74 -21.97
N LYS A 130 13.68 2.17 -23.11
CA LYS A 130 13.02 0.97 -23.68
C LYS A 130 13.05 -0.22 -22.72
N ALA A 131 14.17 -0.44 -22.02
CA ALA A 131 14.27 -1.48 -21.00
C ALA A 131 13.33 -1.20 -19.81
N MET A 132 13.23 0.06 -19.36
CA MET A 132 12.31 0.45 -18.29
C MET A 132 10.83 0.28 -18.67
N ASP A 133 10.48 0.58 -19.91
CA ASP A 133 9.13 0.38 -20.42
C ASP A 133 8.77 -1.11 -20.52
N ALA A 134 9.75 -1.97 -20.83
CA ALA A 134 9.59 -3.42 -20.81
C ALA A 134 9.35 -3.96 -19.39
N VAL A 135 10.04 -3.41 -18.38
CA VAL A 135 9.78 -3.74 -16.96
C VAL A 135 8.36 -3.33 -16.55
N ASP A 136 7.89 -2.15 -16.99
CA ASP A 136 6.55 -1.65 -16.66
C ASP A 136 5.41 -2.41 -17.37
N LYS A 137 5.70 -3.13 -18.47
CA LYS A 137 4.69 -3.73 -19.36
C LYS A 137 3.68 -4.60 -18.60
N TYR A 138 4.17 -5.52 -17.77
CA TYR A 138 3.32 -6.49 -17.09
C TYR A 138 2.74 -5.99 -15.76
N PRO A 139 3.49 -5.27 -14.91
CA PRO A 139 2.96 -4.77 -13.63
C PRO A 139 1.87 -3.71 -13.79
N LYS A 140 1.86 -2.93 -14.87
CA LYS A 140 0.94 -1.78 -15.05
C LYS A 140 -0.54 -2.12 -14.84
N ILE A 141 -1.04 -3.20 -15.46
CA ILE A 141 -2.45 -3.60 -15.33
C ILE A 141 -2.75 -4.11 -13.91
N PRO A 142 -2.00 -5.08 -13.35
CA PRO A 142 -2.06 -5.45 -11.94
C PRO A 142 -2.04 -4.25 -10.98
N SER A 143 -1.21 -3.23 -11.19
CA SER A 143 -1.18 -2.03 -10.34
C SER A 143 -2.50 -1.26 -10.35
N ILE A 144 -3.12 -1.10 -11.52
CA ILE A 144 -4.42 -0.43 -11.65
C ILE A 144 -5.49 -1.25 -10.93
N ILE A 145 -5.50 -2.57 -11.14
CA ILE A 145 -6.44 -3.49 -10.49
C ILE A 145 -6.27 -3.43 -8.96
N CYS A 146 -5.03 -3.49 -8.47
CA CYS A 146 -4.70 -3.36 -7.05
C CYS A 146 -5.23 -2.04 -6.48
N GLY A 147 -4.98 -0.93 -7.17
CA GLY A 147 -5.47 0.39 -6.78
C GLY A 147 -7.00 0.42 -6.71
N ILE A 148 -7.71 -0.10 -7.70
CA ILE A 148 -9.17 -0.14 -7.68
C ILE A 148 -9.68 -1.02 -6.52
N ALA A 149 -9.17 -2.25 -6.39
CA ALA A 149 -9.64 -3.22 -5.41
C ALA A 149 -9.37 -2.78 -3.96
N LEU A 150 -8.12 -2.40 -3.64
CA LEU A 150 -7.70 -2.10 -2.27
C LEU A 150 -7.81 -0.62 -1.90
N PHE A 151 -7.74 0.31 -2.86
CA PHE A 151 -7.88 1.73 -2.51
C PHE A 151 -9.35 2.16 -2.53
N LEU A 152 -10.08 1.83 -3.61
CA LEU A 152 -11.44 2.33 -3.80
C LEU A 152 -12.50 1.37 -3.28
N VAL A 153 -12.52 0.13 -3.79
CA VAL A 153 -13.61 -0.82 -3.49
C VAL A 153 -13.60 -1.22 -2.02
N GLU A 154 -12.45 -1.58 -1.45
CA GLU A 154 -12.31 -1.85 0.00
C GLU A 154 -12.84 -0.68 0.85
N THR A 155 -12.41 0.55 0.54
CA THR A 155 -12.85 1.75 1.28
C THR A 155 -14.36 1.92 1.22
N VAL A 156 -14.97 1.81 0.04
CA VAL A 156 -16.42 1.95 -0.13
C VAL A 156 -17.17 0.87 0.65
N ILE A 157 -16.69 -0.38 0.58
CA ILE A 157 -17.31 -1.50 1.30
C ILE A 157 -17.27 -1.27 2.81
N VAL A 158 -16.12 -0.91 3.36
CA VAL A 158 -15.98 -0.66 4.80
C VAL A 158 -16.86 0.51 5.23
N ILE A 159 -16.96 1.58 4.44
CA ILE A 159 -17.86 2.71 4.73
C ILE A 159 -19.32 2.24 4.76
N ILE A 160 -19.76 1.49 3.75
CA ILE A 160 -21.13 0.94 3.71
C ILE A 160 -21.40 0.06 4.93
N ALA A 161 -20.47 -0.83 5.27
CA ALA A 161 -20.61 -1.73 6.41
C ALA A 161 -20.76 -0.98 7.74
N ILE A 162 -19.96 0.08 7.96
CA ILE A 162 -20.06 0.92 9.16
C ILE A 162 -21.39 1.67 9.19
N LEU A 163 -21.80 2.26 8.06
CA LEU A 163 -23.03 3.07 8.00
C LEU A 163 -24.29 2.22 8.11
N SER A 164 -24.28 0.99 7.58
CA SER A 164 -25.39 0.04 7.67
C SER A 164 -25.44 -0.69 9.01
N GLY A 165 -24.41 -0.57 9.85
CA GLY A 165 -24.28 -1.33 11.10
C GLY A 165 -23.87 -2.79 10.91
N ALA A 166 -23.47 -3.20 9.69
CA ALA A 166 -22.89 -4.53 9.46
C ALA A 166 -21.50 -4.68 10.08
N LEU A 167 -20.84 -3.56 10.39
CA LEU A 167 -19.66 -3.50 11.23
C LEU A 167 -19.95 -2.60 12.44
N ASP A 168 -20.09 -3.20 13.62
CA ASP A 168 -20.44 -2.48 14.85
C ASP A 168 -19.26 -1.68 15.40
N VAL A 169 -19.03 -0.50 14.85
CA VAL A 169 -18.04 0.48 15.31
C VAL A 169 -18.64 1.89 15.29
N PRO A 170 -18.06 2.88 16.01
CA PRO A 170 -18.54 4.25 15.94
C PRO A 170 -18.57 4.79 14.50
N LYS A 171 -19.65 5.47 14.10
CA LYS A 171 -19.85 5.93 12.71
C LYS A 171 -18.72 6.80 12.15
N TRP A 172 -17.98 7.52 12.98
CA TRP A 172 -16.84 8.33 12.53
C TRP A 172 -15.65 7.48 12.03
N PHE A 173 -15.65 6.16 12.28
CA PHE A 173 -14.66 5.22 11.76
C PHE A 173 -14.69 5.11 10.23
N VAL A 174 -15.68 5.68 9.54
CA VAL A 174 -15.67 5.87 8.08
C VAL A 174 -14.47 6.68 7.56
N LEU A 175 -13.73 7.35 8.45
CA LEU A 175 -12.48 8.04 8.13
C LEU A 175 -11.23 7.15 8.29
N LEU A 176 -11.35 5.97 8.89
CA LEU A 176 -10.23 5.08 9.19
C LEU A 176 -9.96 4.10 8.04
N ASN A 177 -9.52 4.63 6.90
CA ASN A 177 -9.19 3.87 5.69
C ASN A 177 -8.17 4.61 4.83
N SER A 178 -7.81 4.01 3.68
CA SER A 178 -6.81 4.53 2.75
C SER A 178 -7.14 5.91 2.17
N ILE A 179 -8.42 6.24 1.96
CA ILE A 179 -8.83 7.58 1.49
C ILE A 179 -8.75 8.58 2.65
N GLY A 180 -9.24 8.21 3.83
CA GLY A 180 -9.17 9.05 5.04
C GLY A 180 -7.75 9.31 5.55
N ALA A 181 -6.78 8.48 5.14
CA ALA A 181 -5.36 8.71 5.39
C ALA A 181 -4.72 9.81 4.50
N LEU A 182 -5.36 10.19 3.38
CA LEU A 182 -4.78 11.17 2.44
C LEU A 182 -4.50 12.54 3.09
N PRO A 183 -5.42 13.16 3.87
CA PRO A 183 -5.14 14.45 4.51
C PRO A 183 -3.94 14.39 5.48
N ILE A 184 -3.79 13.28 6.21
CA ILE A 184 -2.66 13.07 7.13
C ILE A 184 -1.34 13.10 6.34
N LEU A 185 -1.29 12.42 5.20
CA LEU A 185 -0.11 12.41 4.35
C LEU A 185 0.19 13.76 3.71
N LEU A 186 -0.83 14.50 3.28
CA LEU A 186 -0.65 15.84 2.73
C LEU A 186 -0.05 16.80 3.78
N ILE A 187 -0.53 16.72 5.03
CA ILE A 187 0.03 17.51 6.13
C ILE A 187 1.46 17.08 6.43
N ALA A 188 1.72 15.77 6.51
CA ALA A 188 3.05 15.24 6.77
C ALA A 188 4.07 15.70 5.73
N ARG A 189 3.72 15.65 4.44
CA ARG A 189 4.56 16.17 3.34
C ARG A 189 4.82 17.67 3.50
N LYS A 190 3.80 18.48 3.84
CA LYS A 190 3.99 19.91 4.12
C LYS A 190 4.96 20.18 5.27
N LEU A 191 5.02 19.27 6.24
CA LEU A 191 5.93 19.34 7.39
C LEU A 191 7.29 18.67 7.14
N ASN A 192 7.58 18.23 5.90
CA ASN A 192 8.78 17.46 5.55
C ASN A 192 8.94 16.16 6.38
N LEU A 193 7.83 15.61 6.89
CA LEU A 193 7.80 14.31 7.54
C LEU A 193 7.71 13.22 6.49
N LYS A 194 8.62 12.25 6.55
CA LYS A 194 8.60 11.10 5.65
C LYS A 194 7.62 10.07 6.17
N LEU A 195 6.37 10.26 5.76
CA LEU A 195 5.35 9.25 5.94
C LEU A 195 5.18 8.46 4.66
N GLY A 196 4.90 7.17 4.87
CA GLY A 196 4.69 6.17 3.83
C GLY A 196 3.45 6.37 2.98
N GLY A 197 3.10 5.40 2.13
CA GLY A 197 1.92 5.47 1.27
C GLY A 197 0.59 5.39 2.02
N SER A 198 -0.44 5.97 1.40
CA SER A 198 -1.81 6.02 1.94
C SER A 198 -2.42 4.64 2.13
N MET A 199 -2.09 3.68 1.26
CA MET A 199 -2.59 2.31 1.37
C MET A 199 -2.06 1.61 2.63
N GLY A 200 -0.77 1.76 2.95
CA GLY A 200 -0.20 1.19 4.17
C GLY A 200 -0.79 1.80 5.44
N ILE A 201 -0.89 3.14 5.50
CA ILE A 201 -1.51 3.83 6.63
C ILE A 201 -2.99 3.44 6.74
N GLY A 202 -3.72 3.44 5.63
CA GLY A 202 -5.12 3.01 5.57
C GLY A 202 -5.31 1.60 6.11
N SER A 203 -4.44 0.67 5.72
CA SER A 203 -4.45 -0.70 6.24
C SER A 203 -4.19 -0.76 7.75
N ALA A 204 -3.28 0.08 8.27
CA ALA A 204 -3.07 0.17 9.71
C ALA A 204 -4.31 0.71 10.44
N LEU A 205 -4.99 1.70 9.86
CA LEU A 205 -6.25 2.22 10.40
C LEU A 205 -7.35 1.16 10.37
N LEU A 206 -7.44 0.35 9.32
CA LEU A 206 -8.36 -0.80 9.27
C LEU A 206 -8.02 -1.86 10.34
N GLY A 207 -6.75 -2.02 10.71
CA GLY A 207 -6.35 -2.81 11.88
C GLY A 207 -6.99 -2.32 13.18
N ILE A 208 -7.04 -0.99 13.38
CA ILE A 208 -7.74 -0.37 14.52
C ILE A 208 -9.24 -0.65 14.44
N VAL A 209 -9.85 -0.53 13.25
CA VAL A 209 -11.27 -0.85 13.04
C VAL A 209 -11.55 -2.29 13.46
N LEU A 210 -10.72 -3.25 13.04
CA LEU A 210 -10.86 -4.67 13.38
C LEU A 210 -10.73 -4.93 14.89
N ILE A 211 -9.78 -4.27 15.56
CA ILE A 211 -9.62 -4.39 17.02
C ILE A 211 -10.92 -3.96 17.73
N ILE A 212 -11.46 -2.80 17.37
CA ILE A 212 -12.64 -2.25 18.04
C ILE A 212 -13.90 -3.08 17.73
N ALA A 213 -14.06 -3.52 16.49
CA ALA A 213 -15.14 -4.44 16.11
C ALA A 213 -15.04 -5.77 16.90
N GLY A 214 -13.84 -6.34 16.98
CA GLY A 214 -13.56 -7.58 17.72
C GLY A 214 -13.63 -7.47 19.25
N MET A 215 -13.69 -6.26 19.82
CA MET A 215 -13.98 -6.06 21.26
C MET A 215 -15.48 -6.09 21.56
N ARG A 216 -16.31 -5.88 20.53
CA ARG A 216 -17.78 -5.86 20.63
C ARG A 216 -18.42 -7.17 20.18
N HIS A 217 -17.59 -8.07 19.64
CA HIS A 217 -17.90 -9.45 19.28
C HIS A 217 -17.40 -10.40 20.37
#